data_AF-A0A0Q0XNC5-F1
#
_entry.id   AF-A0A0Q0XNC5-F1
#
_cell.length_a   1.000
_cell.length_b   1.000
_cell.length_c   1.000
_cell.angle_alpha   90.00
_cell.angle_beta   90.00
_cell.angle_gamma   90.00
#
_symmetry.space_group_name_H-M   'P 1'
#
loop_
_entity.id
_entity.type
_entity.pdbx_description
1 polymer ?
#
loop_
_entity_poly.entity_id
_entity_poly.type
_entity_poly.pdbx_seq_one_letter_code
_entity_poly.pdbx_strand_id
1 'polypeptide(L)'
;MVMGWGVGMERWIIDYQVIWGDPADARTWAVLDEKLKVRYPHPCGVGLGILATAVDSGGHHTDEVYQFCRIRRWRNIFAIKGASKPGKPVIAQRPSMVDVTWKGQTERNGAELWFVGTDTAKDWIYNRYPVEDGPGALHFANDLPDDFFDQCVAERKVARYVKGFKRIEWVKGKAERNEALDLMVYNLAMAHYLGLNRYKEHDWARVRQALAQAGLFDEKPVQAERLALPVATQATQATPATQRPEPDPAPTPVVSPQPVARPIQRRSSTSGYLKRR
;
A
#
# COMPACT_ATOMS: atom_id res chain seq x y z
N MET A 1 -9.49 0.78 -0.26
CA MET A 1 -8.69 0.73 -1.50
C MET A 1 -9.19 -0.38 -2.40
N VAL A 2 -9.37 -0.09 -3.70
CA VAL A 2 -9.75 -1.06 -4.73
C VAL A 2 -8.61 -1.19 -5.73
N MET A 3 -8.26 -2.45 -6.04
CA MET A 3 -7.17 -2.80 -6.95
C MET A 3 -7.69 -3.72 -8.06
N GLY A 4 -7.35 -3.38 -9.30
CA GLY A 4 -7.53 -4.23 -10.47
C GLY A 4 -6.34 -5.16 -10.67
N TRP A 5 -6.60 -6.38 -11.13
CA TRP A 5 -5.57 -7.38 -11.41
C TRP A 5 -5.71 -7.90 -12.83
N GLY A 6 -4.59 -7.98 -13.53
CA GLY A 6 -4.49 -8.43 -14.91
C GLY A 6 -3.56 -9.64 -15.06
N VAL A 7 -3.28 -9.96 -16.32
CA VAL A 7 -2.44 -11.11 -16.69
C VAL A 7 -1.06 -10.96 -16.06
N GLY A 8 -0.51 -12.06 -15.54
CA GLY A 8 0.82 -12.05 -14.94
C GLY A 8 0.93 -11.33 -13.60
N MET A 9 -0.20 -11.13 -12.89
CA MET A 9 -0.28 -10.40 -11.61
C MET A 9 0.06 -8.91 -11.73
N GLU A 10 -0.03 -8.36 -12.93
CA GLU A 10 -0.03 -6.91 -13.13
C GLU A 10 -1.23 -6.28 -12.43
N ARG A 11 -1.06 -5.09 -11.85
CA ARG A 11 -2.02 -4.51 -10.92
C ARG A 11 -2.15 -3.00 -11.06
N TRP A 12 -3.36 -2.51 -10.87
CA TRP A 12 -3.73 -1.10 -10.95
C TRP A 12 -4.45 -0.68 -9.68
N ILE A 13 -4.02 0.41 -9.04
CA ILE A 13 -4.82 1.04 -8.00
C ILE A 13 -5.91 1.85 -8.71
N ILE A 14 -7.15 1.40 -8.56
CA ILE A 14 -8.31 1.99 -9.24
C ILE A 14 -8.91 3.11 -8.39
N ASP A 15 -8.99 2.88 -7.08
CA ASP A 15 -9.66 3.82 -6.18
C ASP A 15 -9.13 3.71 -4.75
N TYR A 16 -8.96 4.86 -4.11
CA TYR A 16 -8.54 5.01 -2.73
C TYR A 16 -9.42 6.03 -2.02
N GLN A 17 -10.28 5.53 -1.12
CA GLN A 17 -11.18 6.37 -0.31
C GLN A 17 -10.94 6.10 1.17
N VAL A 18 -10.99 7.18 1.96
CA VAL A 18 -10.97 7.13 3.42
C VAL A 18 -12.40 7.39 3.91
N ILE A 19 -12.94 6.45 4.68
CA ILE A 19 -14.27 6.59 5.30
C ILE A 19 -14.03 7.03 6.74
N TRP A 20 -14.40 8.28 7.05
CA TRP A 20 -14.34 8.80 8.42
C TRP A 20 -15.54 8.29 9.22
N GLY A 21 -15.28 7.60 10.32
CA GLY A 21 -16.31 7.08 11.20
C GLY A 21 -15.74 6.19 12.30
N ASP A 22 -16.57 5.91 13.30
CA ASP A 22 -16.26 4.95 14.35
C ASP A 22 -16.62 3.54 13.86
N PRO A 23 -15.70 2.55 13.90
CA PRO A 23 -16.01 1.15 13.60
C PRO A 23 -17.06 0.52 14.53
N ALA A 24 -17.35 1.10 15.70
CA ALA A 24 -18.47 0.69 16.53
C ALA A 24 -19.84 1.16 16.00
N ASP A 25 -19.87 2.17 15.12
CA ASP A 25 -21.12 2.70 14.55
C ASP A 25 -21.55 1.90 13.32
N ALA A 26 -22.76 1.34 13.36
CA ALA A 26 -23.38 0.62 12.25
C ALA A 26 -23.51 1.49 10.98
N ARG A 27 -23.59 2.82 11.10
CA ARG A 27 -23.64 3.76 9.97
C ARG A 27 -22.34 3.72 9.16
N THR A 28 -21.18 3.61 9.81
CA THR A 28 -19.88 3.48 9.13
C THR A 28 -19.85 2.22 8.26
N TRP A 29 -20.34 1.10 8.80
CA TRP A 29 -20.45 -0.16 8.07
C TRP A 29 -21.45 -0.12 6.92
N ALA A 30 -22.56 0.60 7.06
CA ALA A 30 -23.52 0.80 5.98
C ALA A 30 -22.89 1.58 4.82
N VAL A 31 -22.15 2.65 5.11
CA VAL A 31 -21.40 3.42 4.09
C VAL A 31 -20.38 2.54 3.39
N LEU A 32 -19.63 1.72 4.14
CA LEU A 32 -18.69 0.76 3.56
C LEU A 32 -19.41 -0.24 2.64
N ASP A 33 -20.55 -0.81 3.06
CA ASP A 33 -21.30 -1.77 2.26
C ASP A 33 -21.80 -1.17 0.94
N GLU A 34 -22.24 0.08 0.94
CA GLU A 34 -22.61 0.81 -0.27
C GLU A 34 -21.41 1.03 -1.19
N LYS A 35 -20.25 1.41 -0.64
CA LYS A 35 -19.01 1.55 -1.43
C LYS A 35 -18.53 0.22 -2.02
N LEU A 36 -18.78 -0.90 -1.34
CA LEU A 36 -18.48 -2.23 -1.85
C LEU A 36 -19.44 -2.72 -2.94
N LYS A 37 -20.56 -2.02 -3.17
CA LYS A 37 -21.52 -2.34 -4.26
C LYS A 37 -21.22 -1.58 -5.54
N VAL A 38 -20.38 -0.52 -5.52
CA VAL A 38 -20.15 0.24 -6.74
C VAL A 38 -19.41 -0.60 -7.78
N ARG A 39 -19.72 -0.31 -9.05
CA ARG A 39 -19.08 -0.93 -10.21
C ARG A 39 -18.14 0.09 -10.85
N TYR A 40 -16.95 -0.37 -11.22
CA TYR A 40 -15.91 0.45 -11.81
C TYR A 40 -15.96 0.33 -13.34
N PRO A 41 -15.95 1.44 -14.09
CA PRO A 41 -15.97 1.38 -15.55
C PRO A 41 -14.68 0.74 -16.07
N HIS A 42 -14.83 -0.22 -16.98
CA HIS A 42 -13.71 -0.82 -17.71
C HIS A 42 -13.67 -0.29 -19.16
N PRO A 43 -12.49 -0.11 -19.77
CA PRO A 43 -12.37 0.37 -21.17
C PRO A 43 -13.14 -0.46 -22.21
N CYS A 44 -13.53 -1.70 -21.89
CA CYS A 44 -14.36 -2.53 -22.75
C CYS A 44 -15.87 -2.21 -22.67
N GLY A 45 -16.27 -1.16 -21.94
CA GLY A 45 -17.66 -0.73 -21.79
C GLY A 45 -18.44 -1.38 -20.65
N VAL A 46 -17.85 -2.33 -19.92
CA VAL A 46 -18.52 -3.07 -18.83
C VAL A 46 -18.20 -2.45 -17.47
N GLY A 47 -19.17 -2.43 -16.56
CA GLY A 47 -18.92 -2.13 -15.15
C GLY A 47 -18.38 -3.36 -14.39
N LEU A 48 -17.19 -3.30 -13.82
CA LEU A 48 -16.61 -4.36 -12.99
C LEU A 48 -17.02 -4.20 -11.52
N GLY A 49 -17.56 -5.25 -10.92
CA GLY A 49 -17.80 -5.32 -9.48
C GLY A 49 -16.55 -5.78 -8.72
N ILE A 50 -16.53 -5.55 -7.42
CA ILE A 50 -15.50 -6.06 -6.52
C ILE A 50 -15.70 -7.58 -6.34
N LEU A 51 -14.69 -8.37 -6.70
CA LEU A 51 -14.77 -9.85 -6.66
C LEU A 51 -14.53 -10.45 -5.27
N ALA A 52 -13.68 -9.80 -4.47
CA ALA A 52 -13.35 -10.20 -3.10
C ALA A 52 -12.92 -8.97 -2.29
N THR A 53 -13.19 -9.00 -0.99
CA THR A 53 -12.83 -7.92 -0.06
C THR A 53 -12.24 -8.51 1.21
N ALA A 54 -11.14 -7.91 1.68
CA ALA A 54 -10.55 -8.21 2.96
C ALA A 54 -10.80 -7.07 3.95
N VAL A 55 -11.18 -7.42 5.17
CA VAL A 55 -11.36 -6.49 6.29
C VAL A 55 -10.43 -6.92 7.42
N ASP A 56 -9.56 -6.03 7.88
CA ASP A 56 -8.64 -6.34 8.98
C ASP A 56 -9.37 -6.43 10.31
N SER A 57 -9.11 -7.51 11.03
CA SER A 57 -9.67 -7.79 12.36
C SER A 57 -8.67 -7.57 13.49
N GLY A 58 -7.45 -7.09 13.18
CA GLY A 58 -6.36 -6.87 14.13
C GLY A 58 -6.54 -5.70 15.11
N GLY A 59 -7.60 -4.89 14.96
CA GLY A 59 -7.89 -3.71 15.78
C GLY A 59 -8.75 -3.96 17.03
N HIS A 60 -9.32 -2.89 17.58
CA HIS A 60 -10.13 -2.91 18.81
C HIS A 60 -11.60 -3.35 18.60
N HIS A 61 -12.05 -3.46 17.35
CA HIS A 61 -13.45 -3.74 16.97
C HIS A 61 -13.56 -5.05 16.17
N THR A 62 -12.95 -6.10 16.73
CA THR A 62 -12.82 -7.41 16.08
C THR A 62 -14.19 -8.09 15.89
N ASP A 63 -15.10 -7.94 16.84
CA ASP A 63 -16.41 -8.61 16.80
C ASP A 63 -17.33 -8.01 15.72
N GLU A 64 -17.31 -6.69 15.53
CA GLU A 64 -18.05 -6.00 14.49
C GLU A 64 -17.58 -6.40 13.09
N VAL A 65 -16.27 -6.54 12.91
CA VAL A 65 -15.66 -7.04 11.67
C VAL A 65 -16.16 -8.46 11.37
N TYR A 66 -16.13 -9.34 12.36
CA TYR A 66 -16.58 -10.72 12.20
C TYR A 66 -18.07 -10.81 11.85
N GLN A 67 -18.91 -10.04 12.51
CA GLN A 67 -20.33 -10.00 12.21
C GLN A 67 -20.61 -9.46 10.80
N PHE A 68 -19.90 -8.40 10.39
CA PHE A 68 -20.02 -7.82 9.06
C PHE A 68 -19.66 -8.82 7.94
N CYS A 69 -18.53 -9.51 8.10
CA CYS A 69 -18.04 -10.52 7.16
C CYS A 69 -18.92 -11.78 7.13
N ARG A 70 -19.36 -12.26 8.30
CA ARG A 70 -20.20 -13.47 8.43
C ARG A 70 -21.47 -13.39 7.57
N ILE A 71 -22.20 -12.29 7.66
CA ILE A 71 -23.47 -12.07 6.94
C ILE A 71 -23.24 -11.95 5.41
N ARG A 72 -22.07 -11.44 5.01
CA ARG A 72 -21.75 -11.11 3.61
C ARG A 72 -20.75 -12.05 2.95
N ARG A 73 -20.55 -13.23 3.53
CA ARG A 73 -19.66 -14.27 2.99
C ARG A 73 -19.95 -14.60 1.52
N TRP A 74 -21.22 -14.59 1.11
CA TRP A 74 -21.65 -14.87 -0.26
C TRP A 74 -21.13 -13.84 -1.30
N ARG A 75 -20.70 -12.65 -0.86
CA ARG A 75 -20.02 -11.62 -1.66
C ARG A 75 -18.50 -11.68 -1.59
N ASN A 76 -17.93 -12.76 -1.03
CA ASN A 76 -16.49 -12.90 -0.80
C ASN A 76 -15.89 -11.78 0.07
N ILE A 77 -16.60 -11.37 1.12
CA ILE A 77 -16.10 -10.40 2.11
C ILE A 77 -15.58 -11.20 3.31
N PHE A 78 -14.28 -11.11 3.57
CA PHE A 78 -13.59 -11.93 4.57
C PHE A 78 -12.88 -11.11 5.62
N ALA A 79 -12.92 -11.60 6.85
CA ALA A 79 -12.09 -11.07 7.92
C ALA A 79 -10.69 -11.66 7.79
N ILE A 80 -9.67 -10.82 7.92
CA ILE A 80 -8.27 -11.22 7.83
C ILE A 80 -7.51 -10.83 9.09
N LYS A 81 -6.38 -11.50 9.31
CA LYS A 81 -5.41 -11.14 10.36
C LYS A 81 -4.00 -11.47 9.90
N GLY A 82 -3.05 -10.59 10.20
CA GLY A 82 -1.63 -10.85 9.97
C GLY A 82 -1.15 -12.08 10.76
N ALA A 83 -0.42 -12.97 10.09
CA ALA A 83 0.14 -14.15 10.72
C ALA A 83 1.33 -13.77 11.62
N SER A 84 1.30 -14.16 12.89
CA SER A 84 2.38 -13.83 13.85
C SER A 84 3.70 -14.57 13.60
N LYS A 85 3.69 -15.59 12.73
CA LYS A 85 4.88 -16.39 12.41
C LYS A 85 5.42 -15.98 11.03
N PRO A 86 6.74 -15.77 10.89
CA PRO A 86 7.33 -15.44 9.60
C PRO A 86 7.27 -16.62 8.63
N GLY A 87 7.36 -16.31 7.34
CA GLY A 87 7.41 -17.31 6.25
C GLY A 87 6.08 -18.04 5.98
N LYS A 88 4.95 -17.44 6.39
CA LYS A 88 3.62 -17.95 6.05
C LYS A 88 3.25 -17.57 4.62
N PRO A 89 2.46 -18.42 3.93
CA PRO A 89 1.99 -18.07 2.59
C PRO A 89 1.20 -16.76 2.63
N VAL A 90 1.16 -16.04 1.51
CA VAL A 90 0.45 -14.75 1.36
C VAL A 90 -0.97 -14.84 1.91
N ILE A 91 -1.68 -15.93 1.63
CA ILE A 91 -2.95 -16.26 2.29
C ILE A 91 -2.91 -17.71 2.77
N ALA A 92 -3.49 -17.97 3.95
CA ALA A 92 -3.69 -19.31 4.47
C ALA A 92 -4.52 -20.17 3.50
N GLN A 93 -4.24 -21.47 3.43
CA GLN A 93 -4.99 -22.39 2.57
C GLN A 93 -6.40 -22.69 3.09
N ARG A 94 -6.63 -22.52 4.40
CA ARG A 94 -7.90 -22.77 5.07
C ARG A 94 -8.19 -21.63 6.05
N PRO A 95 -9.46 -21.18 6.16
CA PRO A 95 -9.86 -20.23 7.18
C PRO A 95 -9.81 -20.88 8.56
N SER A 96 -9.54 -20.09 9.58
CA SER A 96 -9.81 -20.42 10.98
C SER A 96 -11.23 -19.99 11.30
N MET A 97 -12.00 -20.86 11.95
CA MET A 97 -13.34 -20.50 12.38
C MET A 97 -13.27 -19.86 13.76
N VAL A 98 -13.88 -18.69 13.91
CA VAL A 98 -13.84 -17.91 15.16
C VAL A 98 -14.91 -18.40 16.13
N ASP A 99 -16.12 -18.66 15.63
CA ASP A 99 -17.24 -19.07 16.47
C ASP A 99 -17.09 -20.55 16.86
N VAL A 100 -16.79 -20.77 18.14
CA VAL A 100 -16.72 -22.09 18.76
C VAL A 100 -17.86 -22.20 19.77
N THR A 101 -18.74 -23.17 19.56
CA THR A 101 -19.83 -23.51 20.46
C THR A 101 -19.27 -23.84 21.85
N TRP A 102 -20.06 -23.66 22.92
CA TRP A 102 -19.69 -24.04 24.31
C TRP A 102 -19.19 -25.50 24.48
N LYS A 103 -19.50 -26.39 23.53
CA LYS A 103 -19.00 -27.77 23.47
C LYS A 103 -17.66 -27.93 22.74
N GLY A 104 -16.97 -26.84 22.41
CA GLY A 104 -15.73 -26.86 21.63
C GLY A 104 -15.92 -27.19 20.14
N GLN A 105 -17.16 -27.24 19.65
CA GLN A 105 -17.45 -27.52 18.25
C GLN A 105 -17.57 -26.22 17.46
N THR A 106 -16.84 -26.15 16.36
CA THR A 106 -16.89 -25.04 15.41
C THR A 106 -18.30 -24.87 14.84
N GLU A 107 -18.86 -23.66 14.91
CA GLU A 107 -20.14 -23.38 14.28
C GLU A 107 -20.03 -23.49 12.75
N ARG A 108 -20.94 -24.25 12.13
CA ARG A 108 -20.93 -24.47 10.66
C ARG A 108 -21.08 -23.16 9.86
N ASN A 109 -21.73 -22.17 10.45
CA ASN A 109 -21.93 -20.83 9.88
C ASN A 109 -21.17 -19.76 10.68
N GLY A 110 -20.10 -20.14 11.37
CA GLY A 110 -19.28 -19.21 12.15
C GLY A 110 -18.54 -18.20 11.28
N ALA A 111 -18.08 -17.10 11.88
CA ALA A 111 -17.20 -16.16 11.21
C ALA A 111 -15.86 -16.82 10.82
N GLU A 112 -15.43 -16.57 9.57
CA GLU A 112 -14.17 -17.07 9.03
C GLU A 112 -13.07 -16.02 9.14
N LEU A 113 -11.94 -16.43 9.69
CA LEU A 113 -10.73 -15.64 9.81
C LEU A 113 -9.62 -16.20 8.92
N TRP A 114 -9.15 -15.39 7.99
CA TRP A 114 -8.06 -15.74 7.09
C TRP A 114 -6.74 -15.16 7.57
N PHE A 115 -5.74 -16.02 7.77
CA PHE A 115 -4.40 -15.56 8.12
C PHE A 115 -3.62 -15.14 6.87
N VAL A 116 -3.02 -13.95 6.93
CA VAL A 116 -2.23 -13.36 5.84
C VAL A 116 -0.76 -13.34 6.23
N GLY A 117 0.10 -13.91 5.38
CA GLY A 117 1.55 -13.84 5.53
C GLY A 117 2.08 -12.47 5.12
N THR A 118 2.02 -11.50 6.03
CA THR A 118 2.40 -10.10 5.77
C THR A 118 3.84 -9.98 5.28
N ASP A 119 4.79 -10.69 5.88
CA ASP A 119 6.21 -10.62 5.50
C ASP A 119 6.43 -11.08 4.05
N THR A 120 5.82 -12.20 3.66
CA THR A 120 5.95 -12.77 2.32
C THR A 120 5.25 -11.90 1.28
N ALA A 121 4.10 -11.32 1.63
CA ALA A 121 3.41 -10.37 0.77
C ALA A 121 4.25 -9.09 0.58
N LYS A 122 4.80 -8.52 1.64
CA LYS A 122 5.68 -7.34 1.58
C LYS A 122 6.92 -7.62 0.73
N ASP A 123 7.59 -8.75 0.94
CA ASP A 123 8.71 -9.17 0.09
C ASP A 123 8.32 -9.25 -1.39
N TRP A 124 7.16 -9.82 -1.71
CA TRP A 124 6.67 -9.90 -3.09
C TRP A 124 6.40 -8.51 -3.68
N ILE A 125 5.81 -7.60 -2.91
CA ILE A 125 5.49 -6.23 -3.35
C ILE A 125 6.78 -5.44 -3.60
N TYR A 126 7.72 -5.45 -2.64
CA TYR A 126 8.96 -4.68 -2.73
C TYR A 126 9.87 -5.14 -3.87
N ASN A 127 9.93 -6.44 -4.14
CA ASN A 127 10.72 -6.98 -5.26
C ASN A 127 10.20 -6.53 -6.64
N ARG A 128 9.00 -5.95 -6.70
CA ARG A 128 8.31 -5.60 -7.95
C ARG A 128 8.12 -4.11 -8.16
N TYR A 129 8.48 -3.28 -7.19
CA TYR A 129 8.52 -1.83 -7.40
C TYR A 129 9.40 -1.37 -8.57
N PRO A 130 10.52 -2.03 -8.90
CA PRO A 130 11.31 -1.66 -10.08
C PRO A 130 10.67 -2.02 -11.43
N VAL A 131 9.54 -2.74 -11.45
CA VAL A 131 8.89 -3.17 -12.69
C VAL A 131 7.91 -2.11 -13.14
N GLU A 132 8.24 -1.42 -14.23
CA GLU A 132 7.43 -0.31 -14.77
C GLU A 132 6.24 -0.79 -15.59
N ASP A 133 6.40 -1.84 -16.40
CA ASP A 133 5.35 -2.38 -17.27
C ASP A 133 5.40 -3.91 -17.37
N GLY A 134 4.24 -4.52 -17.61
CA GLY A 134 4.08 -5.96 -17.81
C GLY A 134 3.91 -6.79 -16.53
N PRO A 135 4.25 -8.09 -16.55
CA PRO A 135 3.88 -9.05 -15.50
C PRO A 135 4.33 -8.68 -14.09
N GLY A 136 3.38 -8.19 -13.30
CA GLY A 136 3.56 -7.79 -11.91
C GLY A 136 4.03 -6.36 -11.70
N ALA A 137 3.94 -5.52 -12.74
CA ALA A 137 4.02 -4.07 -12.61
C ALA A 137 2.87 -3.55 -11.73
N LEU A 138 3.13 -2.41 -11.09
CA LEU A 138 2.15 -1.69 -10.28
C LEU A 138 1.90 -0.32 -10.91
N HIS A 139 0.67 -0.13 -11.36
CA HIS A 139 0.20 1.11 -11.95
C HIS A 139 -0.56 1.91 -10.91
N PHE A 140 -0.23 3.20 -10.84
CA PHE A 140 -0.85 4.16 -9.94
C PHE A 140 -1.78 5.08 -10.74
N ALA A 141 -2.90 5.45 -10.13
CA ALA A 141 -3.74 6.51 -10.67
C ALA A 141 -3.13 7.88 -10.35
N ASN A 142 -3.31 8.85 -11.25
CA ASN A 142 -2.69 10.18 -11.15
C ASN A 142 -3.24 11.04 -10.00
N ASP A 143 -4.36 10.64 -9.42
CA ASP A 143 -5.11 11.34 -8.37
C ASP A 143 -4.77 10.88 -6.96
N LEU A 144 -3.83 9.94 -6.80
CA LEU A 144 -3.39 9.48 -5.48
C LEU A 144 -2.61 10.58 -4.74
N PRO A 145 -2.89 10.80 -3.45
CA PRO A 145 -2.20 11.82 -2.66
C PRO A 145 -0.74 11.43 -2.39
N ASP A 146 0.17 12.40 -2.28
CA ASP A 146 1.60 12.15 -2.01
C ASP A 146 1.83 11.29 -0.76
N ASP A 147 1.04 11.50 0.30
CA ASP A 147 1.09 10.70 1.55
C ASP A 147 0.85 9.20 1.29
N PHE A 148 0.09 8.84 0.25
CA PHE A 148 -0.10 7.44 -0.13
C PHE A 148 1.24 6.78 -0.50
N PHE A 149 2.10 7.47 -1.25
CA PHE A 149 3.39 6.95 -1.67
C PHE A 149 4.35 6.82 -0.49
N ASP A 150 4.36 7.79 0.42
CA ASP A 150 5.15 7.73 1.65
C ASP A 150 4.74 6.52 2.50
N GLN A 151 3.44 6.29 2.66
CA GLN A 151 2.92 5.14 3.39
C GLN A 151 3.21 3.79 2.72
N CYS A 152 3.36 3.75 1.40
CA CYS A 152 3.73 2.53 0.66
C CYS A 152 5.17 2.07 0.97
N VAL A 153 6.07 3.01 1.25
CA VAL A 153 7.50 2.74 1.50
C VAL A 153 7.93 2.94 2.96
N ALA A 154 6.98 3.18 3.86
CA ALA A 154 7.20 3.45 5.29
C ALA A 154 7.93 2.31 6.02
N GLU A 155 7.80 1.06 5.56
CA GLU A 155 8.48 -0.06 6.19
C GLU A 155 9.82 -0.36 5.55
N ARG A 156 10.82 -0.63 6.39
CA ARG A 156 12.16 -1.03 5.94
C ARG A 156 12.50 -2.41 6.47
N LYS A 157 13.10 -3.21 5.60
CA LYS A 157 13.57 -4.56 5.92
C LYS A 157 14.91 -4.47 6.67
N VAL A 158 14.91 -4.78 7.96
CA VAL A 158 16.10 -4.72 8.81
C VAL A 158 16.52 -6.13 9.26
N ALA A 159 17.79 -6.47 9.07
CA ALA A 159 18.34 -7.70 9.61
C ALA A 159 18.73 -7.49 11.09
N ARG A 160 17.99 -8.11 12.00
CA ARG A 160 18.26 -8.10 13.45
C ARG A 160 18.75 -9.48 13.88
N TYR A 161 19.86 -9.51 14.61
CA TYR A 161 20.35 -10.75 15.21
C TYR A 161 19.67 -10.96 16.56
N VAL A 162 18.92 -12.05 16.70
CA VAL A 162 18.27 -12.44 17.96
C VAL A 162 18.86 -13.78 18.39
N LYS A 163 19.54 -13.80 19.54
CA LYS A 163 20.21 -15.00 20.08
C LYS A 163 21.18 -15.66 19.08
N GLY A 164 21.94 -14.85 18.33
CA GLY A 164 22.90 -15.32 17.33
C GLY A 164 22.30 -15.70 15.97
N PHE A 165 20.98 -15.76 15.82
CA PHE A 165 20.33 -16.03 14.54
C PHE A 165 19.93 -14.73 13.84
N LYS A 166 20.29 -14.60 12.56
CA LYS A 166 19.82 -13.50 11.70
C LYS A 166 18.32 -13.65 11.47
N ARG A 167 17.53 -12.74 12.02
CA ARG A 167 16.11 -12.56 11.70
C ARG A 167 15.96 -11.32 10.84
N ILE A 168 15.12 -11.42 9.83
CA ILE A 168 14.74 -10.27 9.03
C ILE A 168 13.39 -9.79 9.54
N GLU A 169 13.31 -8.53 9.93
CA GLU A 169 12.13 -7.93 10.51
C GLU A 169 11.79 -6.66 9.73
N TRP A 170 10.49 -6.49 9.43
CA TRP A 170 9.97 -5.26 8.87
C TRP A 170 9.80 -4.25 10.00
N VAL A 171 10.53 -3.16 9.94
CA VAL A 171 10.51 -2.11 10.97
C VAL A 171 9.87 -0.86 10.37
N LYS A 172 8.86 -0.34 11.06
CA LYS A 172 8.20 0.92 10.73
C LYS A 172 8.81 2.10 11.48
N GLY A 173 8.90 3.27 10.84
CA GLY A 173 9.18 4.52 11.54
C GLY A 173 8.12 4.82 12.61
N LYS A 174 8.54 5.32 13.78
CA LYS A 174 7.63 5.53 14.94
C LYS A 174 6.48 6.50 14.66
N ALA A 175 6.64 7.41 13.70
CA ALA A 175 5.65 8.41 13.31
C ALA A 175 5.00 8.14 11.94
N GLU A 176 5.40 7.09 11.24
CA GLU A 176 4.95 6.84 9.88
C GLU A 176 3.66 6.00 9.86
N ARG A 177 2.71 6.41 9.03
CA ARG A 177 1.52 5.61 8.72
C ARG A 177 1.90 4.56 7.67
N ASN A 178 1.31 3.39 7.72
CA ASN A 178 1.59 2.26 6.81
C ASN A 178 0.31 1.61 6.28
N GLU A 179 -0.82 2.32 6.39
CA GLU A 179 -2.13 1.77 6.03
C GLU A 179 -2.18 1.42 4.54
N ALA A 180 -1.60 2.25 3.67
CA ALA A 180 -1.52 1.98 2.24
C ALA A 180 -0.79 0.65 1.92
N LEU A 181 0.36 0.39 2.56
CA LEU A 181 1.11 -0.84 2.37
C LEU A 181 0.34 -2.07 2.85
N ASP A 182 -0.27 -1.99 4.04
CA ASP A 182 -1.05 -3.09 4.58
C ASP A 182 -2.30 -3.37 3.71
N LEU A 183 -2.96 -2.33 3.19
CA LEU A 183 -4.05 -2.48 2.21
C LEU A 183 -3.59 -3.17 0.92
N MET A 184 -2.37 -2.91 0.43
CA MET A 184 -1.83 -3.60 -0.76
C MET A 184 -1.54 -5.06 -0.46
N VAL A 185 -1.00 -5.37 0.72
CA VAL A 185 -0.78 -6.74 1.19
C VAL A 185 -2.10 -7.51 1.23
N TYR A 186 -3.17 -6.89 1.71
CA TYR A 186 -4.48 -7.51 1.80
C TYR A 186 -5.12 -7.72 0.42
N ASN A 187 -4.98 -6.77 -0.50
CA ASN A 187 -5.40 -6.93 -1.89
C ASN A 187 -4.67 -8.09 -2.57
N LEU A 188 -3.36 -8.22 -2.37
CA LEU A 188 -2.59 -9.35 -2.87
C LEU A 188 -3.09 -10.68 -2.28
N ALA A 189 -3.42 -10.72 -0.99
CA ALA A 189 -4.00 -11.90 -0.37
C ALA A 189 -5.33 -12.30 -1.03
N MET A 190 -6.19 -11.34 -1.35
CA MET A 190 -7.45 -11.60 -2.06
C MET A 190 -7.24 -12.05 -3.52
N ALA A 191 -6.23 -11.52 -4.21
CA ALA A 191 -5.86 -11.99 -5.54
C ALA A 191 -5.41 -13.47 -5.52
N HIS A 192 -4.64 -13.85 -4.50
CA HIS A 192 -4.26 -15.24 -4.26
C HIS A 192 -5.44 -16.13 -3.85
N TYR A 193 -6.39 -15.60 -3.08
CA TYR A 193 -7.65 -16.28 -2.75
C TYR A 193 -8.44 -16.64 -4.00
N LEU A 194 -8.61 -15.68 -4.91
CA LEU A 194 -9.25 -15.87 -6.21
C LEU A 194 -8.44 -16.81 -7.14
N GLY A 195 -7.19 -17.11 -6.79
CA GLY A 195 -6.32 -17.99 -7.55
C GLY A 195 -5.72 -17.34 -8.80
N LEU A 196 -5.75 -16.01 -8.92
CA LEU A 196 -5.23 -15.27 -10.08
C LEU A 196 -3.75 -15.58 -10.35
N ASN A 197 -2.99 -15.87 -9.31
CA ASN A 197 -1.59 -16.27 -9.38
C ASN A 197 -1.37 -17.64 -10.09
N ARG A 198 -2.43 -18.44 -10.26
CA ARG A 198 -2.40 -19.75 -10.93
C ARG A 198 -3.11 -19.74 -12.28
N TYR A 199 -3.72 -18.62 -12.68
CA TYR A 199 -4.45 -18.53 -13.93
C TYR A 199 -3.50 -18.72 -15.10
N LYS A 200 -3.87 -19.64 -15.99
CA LYS A 200 -3.18 -19.87 -17.26
C LYS A 200 -3.86 -19.07 -18.36
N GLU A 201 -3.26 -19.06 -19.54
CA GLU A 201 -3.79 -18.33 -20.71
C GLU A 201 -5.26 -18.66 -21.01
N HIS A 202 -5.67 -19.92 -20.85
CA HIS A 202 -7.07 -20.33 -21.06
C HIS A 202 -8.05 -19.75 -20.03
N ASP A 203 -7.62 -19.54 -18.78
CA ASP A 203 -8.45 -18.91 -17.74
C ASP A 203 -8.62 -17.43 -18.05
N TRP A 204 -7.54 -16.76 -18.45
CA TRP A 204 -7.57 -15.37 -18.91
C TRP A 204 -8.36 -15.19 -20.21
N ALA A 205 -8.35 -16.17 -21.10
CA ALA A 205 -9.23 -16.20 -22.28
C ALA A 205 -10.71 -16.26 -21.87
N ARG A 206 -11.06 -17.08 -20.87
CA ARG A 206 -12.42 -17.12 -20.34
C ARG A 206 -12.85 -15.79 -19.71
N VAL A 207 -11.97 -15.15 -18.94
CA VAL A 207 -12.24 -13.81 -18.38
C VAL A 207 -12.44 -12.79 -19.49
N ARG A 208 -11.56 -12.74 -20.49
CA ARG A 208 -11.71 -11.85 -21.66
C ARG A 208 -13.01 -12.10 -22.42
N GLN A 209 -13.38 -13.36 -22.62
CA GLN A 209 -14.63 -13.72 -23.28
C GLN A 209 -15.85 -13.26 -22.47
N ALA A 210 -15.84 -13.46 -21.15
CA ALA A 210 -16.91 -12.98 -20.27
C ALA A 210 -17.04 -11.45 -20.31
N LEU A 211 -15.92 -10.72 -20.35
CA LEU A 211 -15.92 -9.26 -20.51
C LEU A 211 -16.46 -8.82 -21.87
N ALA A 212 -16.05 -9.48 -22.95
CA ALA A 212 -16.53 -9.18 -24.30
C ALA A 212 -18.05 -9.44 -24.45
N GLN A 213 -18.56 -10.50 -23.82
CA GLN A 213 -19.99 -10.83 -23.82
C GLN A 213 -20.80 -9.86 -22.95
N ALA A 214 -20.28 -9.47 -21.78
CA ALA A 214 -20.96 -8.51 -20.91
C ALA A 214 -21.05 -7.11 -21.56
N GLY A 215 -20.03 -6.70 -22.33
CA GLY A 215 -20.00 -5.41 -23.03
C GLY A 215 -21.03 -5.29 -24.16
N LEU A 216 -21.59 -6.42 -24.59
CA LEU A 216 -22.65 -6.46 -25.61
C LEU A 216 -24.01 -6.02 -25.04
N PHE A 217 -24.20 -6.05 -23.71
CA PHE A 217 -25.48 -5.74 -23.05
C PHE A 217 -25.44 -4.45 -22.21
N ASP A 218 -24.25 -3.92 -21.90
CA ASP A 218 -24.09 -2.61 -21.23
C ASP A 218 -23.96 -1.49 -22.29
N GLU A 219 -25.09 -0.98 -22.78
CA GLU A 219 -25.09 0.23 -23.62
C GLU A 219 -24.77 1.48 -22.79
N LYS A 220 -23.47 1.82 -22.71
CA LYS A 220 -22.94 3.19 -22.82
C LYS A 220 -21.40 3.15 -22.74
N PRO A 221 -20.68 3.46 -23.83
CA PRO A 221 -19.25 3.65 -23.73
C PRO A 221 -19.00 4.91 -22.89
N VAL A 222 -18.43 4.76 -21.71
CA VAL A 222 -17.74 5.86 -21.03
C VAL A 222 -16.54 6.16 -21.91
N GLN A 223 -16.62 7.22 -22.71
CA GLN A 223 -15.45 7.75 -23.39
C GLN A 223 -14.44 8.08 -22.29
N ALA A 224 -13.38 7.28 -22.22
CA ALA A 224 -12.20 7.61 -21.45
C ALA A 224 -11.54 8.80 -22.13
N GLU A 225 -12.09 9.99 -21.88
CA GLU A 225 -11.42 11.24 -22.14
C GLU A 225 -10.22 11.24 -21.18
N ARG A 226 -9.09 10.69 -21.67
CA ARG A 226 -7.78 11.06 -21.13
C ARG A 226 -7.85 12.58 -21.03
N LEU A 227 -7.69 13.11 -19.83
CA LEU A 227 -7.35 14.51 -19.60
C LEU A 227 -6.06 14.79 -20.36
N ALA A 228 -6.19 15.03 -21.66
CA ALA A 228 -5.18 15.64 -22.48
C ALA A 228 -5.14 17.08 -21.99
N LEU A 229 -4.24 17.33 -21.03
CA LEU A 229 -3.79 18.67 -20.76
C LEU A 229 -3.38 19.28 -22.11
N PRO A 230 -3.97 20.39 -22.56
CA PRO A 230 -3.48 21.03 -23.75
C PRO A 230 -2.07 21.55 -23.43
N VAL A 231 -1.08 20.97 -24.10
CA VAL A 231 0.21 21.64 -24.32
C VAL A 231 -0.08 22.88 -25.14
N ALA A 232 -0.38 23.99 -24.44
CA ALA A 232 -0.43 25.30 -25.04
C ALA A 232 0.99 25.86 -25.07
N THR A 233 1.71 25.52 -26.12
CA THR A 233 2.86 26.29 -26.60
C THR A 233 2.35 27.66 -27.01
N GLN A 234 2.46 28.66 -26.14
CA GLN A 234 2.38 30.06 -26.55
C GLN A 234 3.77 30.67 -26.48
N ALA A 235 4.44 30.63 -27.63
CA ALA A 235 5.50 31.57 -27.96
C ALA A 235 4.87 32.96 -28.05
N THR A 236 5.21 33.85 -27.12
CA THR A 236 4.92 35.28 -27.26
C THR A 236 6.24 36.02 -27.36
N GLN A 237 6.49 36.54 -28.56
CA GLN A 237 7.61 37.41 -28.90
C GLN A 237 7.49 38.73 -28.14
N ALA A 238 8.60 39.21 -27.56
CA ALA A 238 8.71 40.59 -27.12
C ALA A 238 10.15 41.11 -27.30
N THR A 239 10.31 42.13 -28.14
CA THR A 239 11.43 43.07 -28.16
C THR A 239 10.95 44.38 -28.81
N PRO A 240 11.56 45.57 -28.56
CA PRO A 240 12.69 45.87 -27.64
C PRO A 240 12.55 47.13 -26.74
N ALA A 241 13.33 47.10 -25.66
CA ALA A 241 14.09 48.16 -24.97
C ALA A 241 13.55 49.60 -24.75
N THR A 242 13.58 50.03 -23.48
CA THR A 242 14.19 51.32 -23.09
C THR A 242 14.89 51.14 -21.73
N GLN A 243 16.20 51.38 -21.72
CA GLN A 243 17.09 51.29 -20.56
C GLN A 243 16.97 52.55 -19.66
N ARG A 244 17.10 52.36 -18.35
CA ARG A 244 17.49 53.39 -17.37
C ARG A 244 18.45 52.74 -16.35
N PRO A 245 19.54 53.41 -15.96
CA PRO A 245 20.79 52.74 -15.56
C PRO A 245 20.81 52.21 -14.13
N GLU A 246 21.60 51.15 -13.93
CA GLU A 246 21.96 50.53 -12.66
C GLU A 246 22.75 51.49 -11.75
N PRO A 247 22.51 51.49 -10.43
CA PRO A 247 23.44 52.07 -9.46
C PRO A 247 24.55 51.06 -9.09
N ASP A 248 25.78 51.58 -9.03
CA ASP A 248 27.01 50.85 -8.68
C ASP A 248 26.95 50.06 -7.35
N PRO A 249 27.76 48.99 -7.24
CA PRO A 249 27.81 48.15 -6.04
C PRO A 249 28.51 48.85 -4.88
N ALA A 250 27.83 48.93 -3.73
CA ALA A 250 28.41 49.39 -2.48
C ALA A 250 29.44 48.38 -1.93
N PRO A 251 30.52 48.85 -1.27
CA PRO A 251 31.69 48.05 -0.93
C PRO A 251 31.44 47.05 0.21
N THR A 252 32.12 45.91 0.11
CA THR A 252 32.23 44.86 1.11
C THR A 252 32.81 45.39 2.43
N PRO A 253 32.22 45.07 3.61
CA PRO A 253 32.82 45.41 4.88
C PRO A 253 34.03 44.51 5.15
N VAL A 254 35.19 45.16 5.33
CA VAL A 254 36.45 44.59 5.78
C VAL A 254 36.28 44.03 7.20
N VAL A 255 36.36 42.71 7.35
CA VAL A 255 36.46 42.06 8.67
C VAL A 255 37.93 42.05 9.08
N SER A 256 38.24 42.77 10.16
CA SER A 256 39.55 42.79 10.80
C SER A 256 39.90 41.41 11.39
N PRO A 257 41.19 41.03 11.45
CA PRO A 257 41.62 39.68 11.80
C PRO A 257 41.38 39.36 13.27
N GLN A 258 40.75 38.20 13.53
CA GLN A 258 40.64 37.63 14.88
C GLN A 258 42.02 37.17 15.39
N PRO A 259 42.31 37.34 16.69
CA PRO A 259 43.57 36.91 17.28
C PRO A 259 43.69 35.37 17.33
N VAL A 260 44.86 34.89 16.93
CA VAL A 260 45.27 33.48 16.84
C VAL A 260 45.11 32.77 18.19
N ALA A 261 44.33 31.68 18.20
CA ALA A 261 44.21 30.78 19.35
C ALA A 261 45.54 30.05 19.58
N ARG A 262 46.05 30.11 20.82
CA ARG A 262 47.27 29.41 21.26
C ARG A 262 47.07 27.89 21.22
N PRO A 263 48.09 27.10 20.84
CA PRO A 263 47.98 25.65 20.77
C PRO A 263 47.78 25.04 22.17
N ILE A 264 46.82 24.13 22.26
CA ILE A 264 46.49 23.36 23.47
C ILE A 264 47.71 22.50 23.85
N GLN A 265 48.26 22.75 25.04
CA GLN A 265 49.32 21.93 25.63
C GLN A 265 48.80 20.51 25.90
N ARG A 266 49.50 19.52 25.34
CA ARG A 266 49.35 18.09 25.61
C ARG A 266 49.55 17.85 27.11
N ARG A 267 48.49 17.48 27.84
CA ARG A 267 48.63 16.88 29.18
C ARG A 267 49.21 15.47 29.00
N SER A 268 50.48 15.29 29.36
CA SER A 268 51.09 14.00 29.59
C SER A 268 50.56 13.42 30.91
N SER A 269 49.82 12.31 30.84
CA SER A 269 49.49 11.49 31.99
C SER A 269 50.57 10.41 32.16
N THR A 270 51.46 10.59 33.13
CA THR A 270 52.43 9.58 33.54
C THR A 270 51.69 8.49 34.33
N SER A 271 51.56 7.30 33.73
CA SER A 271 51.09 6.09 34.41
C SER A 271 52.16 5.63 35.40
N GLY A 272 51.89 5.80 36.69
CA GLY A 272 52.75 5.31 37.76
C GLY A 272 52.04 4.25 38.56
N TYR A 273 52.06 2.98 38.11
CA TYR A 273 51.86 1.82 38.98
C TYR A 273 52.36 0.54 38.28
N LEU A 274 53.68 0.40 38.22
CA LEU A 274 54.38 -0.88 38.05
C LEU A 274 55.67 -0.81 38.86
N LYS A 275 55.63 -1.32 40.10
CA LYS A 275 56.73 -2.03 40.79
C LYS A 275 56.38 -2.32 42.26
N ARG A 276 55.99 -3.57 42.53
CA ARG A 276 56.49 -4.38 43.66
C ARG A 276 55.89 -5.79 43.62
N ARG A 277 56.61 -6.73 43.02
CA ARG A 277 57.34 -7.82 43.71
C ARG A 277 58.16 -8.58 42.70
#